data_AF-A0A7Y9HB55-F1
#
_entry.id   AF-A0A7Y9HB55-F1
#
_cell.length_a   1.000
_cell.length_b   1.000
_cell.length_c   1.000
_cell.angle_alpha   90.00
_cell.angle_beta   90.00
_cell.angle_gamma   90.00
#
_symmetry.space_group_name_H-M   'P 1'
#
loop_
_entity.id
_entity.type
_entity.pdbx_description
1 polymer ?
#
loop_
_entity_poly.entity_id
_entity_poly.type
_entity_poly.pdbx_seq_one_letter_code
_entity_poly.pdbx_strand_id
1 'polypeptide(L)' 'MTIKVYEVDRYGGTRIVRPEAEVVPLETAEPSSAYPACKCDECTRPS' A
#
# COMPACT_ATOMS: atom_id res chain seq x y z
N MET A 1 -2.31 7.11 16.03
CA MET A 1 -1.27 6.22 15.45
C MET A 1 -0.33 7.09 14.62
N THR A 2 0.88 6.64 14.30
CA THR A 2 1.75 7.34 13.37
C THR A 2 1.85 6.60 12.04
N ILE A 3 2.10 7.34 10.96
CA ILE A 3 2.42 6.75 9.66
C ILE A 3 3.65 7.44 9.08
N LYS A 4 4.53 6.65 8.48
CA LYS A 4 5.66 7.11 7.67
C LYS A 4 5.57 6.43 6.31
N VAL A 5 5.66 7.22 5.23
CA VAL A 5 5.42 6.71 3.86
C VAL A 5 6.73 6.61 3.11
N TYR A 6 6.98 5.44 2.55
CA TYR A 6 8.13 5.14 1.72
C TYR A 6 7.70 4.84 0.30
N GLU A 7 8.47 5.33 -0.66
CA GLU A 7 8.49 4.83 -2.03
C GLU A 7 9.51 3.70 -2.07
N VAL A 8 9.12 2.58 -2.68
CA VAL A 8 9.97 1.38 -2.81
C VAL A 8 10.07 1.04 -4.28
N ASP A 9 11.29 0.92 -4.79
CA ASP A 9 11.52 0.50 -6.17
C ASP A 9 11.64 -1.03 -6.31
N ARG A 10 11.64 -1.51 -7.56
CA ARG A 10 11.73 -2.94 -7.87
C ARG A 10 13.07 -3.61 -7.50
N TYR A 11 14.09 -2.82 -7.18
CA TYR A 11 15.42 -3.28 -6.78
C TYR A 11 15.62 -3.23 -5.26
N GLY A 12 14.58 -2.85 -4.50
CA GLY A 12 14.63 -2.73 -3.05
C GLY A 12 15.17 -1.39 -2.55
N GLY A 13 15.37 -0.40 -3.43
CA GLY A 13 15.65 0.97 -3.02
C GLY A 13 14.45 1.59 -2.32
N THR A 14 14.70 2.38 -1.28
CA THR A 14 13.64 3.05 -0.51
C THR A 14 13.91 4.55 -0.37
N ARG A 15 12.85 5.36 -0.45
CA ARG A 15 12.91 6.81 -0.24
C ARG A 15 11.73 7.29 0.61
N ILE A 16 11.98 8.17 1.57
CA ILE A 16 10.92 8.78 2.38
C ILE A 16 10.15 9.78 1.52
N VAL A 17 8.84 9.54 1.34
CA VAL A 17 7.92 10.46 0.64
C VAL A 17 7.16 11.32 1.63
N ARG A 18 6.86 10.77 2.81
CA ARG A 18 6.25 11.52 3.91
C ARG A 18 6.96 11.18 5.22
N PRO A 19 7.49 12.18 5.95
CA PRO A 19 8.00 11.99 7.29
C PRO A 19 6.96 11.39 8.23
N GLU A 20 7.42 10.87 9.36
CA GLU A 20 6.53 10.34 10.39
C GLU A 20 5.62 11.45 10.95
N ALA A 21 4.32 11.18 10.97
CA ALA A 21 3.32 12.10 11.49
C ALA A 21 2.16 11.35 12.15
N GLU A 22 1.49 11.99 13.11
CA GLU A 22 0.25 11.48 13.69
C GLU A 22 -0.89 11.48 12.68
N VAL A 23 -1.67 10.40 12.68
CA VAL A 23 -2.85 10.25 11.82
C VAL A 23 -4.00 9.58 12.56
N VAL A 24 -5.21 9.84 12.07
CA VAL A 24 -6.43 9.14 12.45
C VAL A 24 -6.67 8.02 11.42
N PRO A 25 -6.69 6.74 11.83
CA PRO A 25 -7.02 5.66 10.91
C PRO A 25 -8.44 5.78 10.39
N LEU A 26 -8.64 5.47 9.11
CA LEU A 26 -9.96 5.29 8.54
C LEU A 26 -10.55 3.95 9.01
N GLU A 27 -11.82 3.93 9.41
CA GLU A 27 -12.49 2.69 9.84
C GLU A 27 -12.78 1.76 8.65
N THR A 28 -12.94 2.32 7.46
CA THR A 28 -13.16 1.57 6.22
C THR A 28 -12.32 2.15 5.10
N ALA A 29 -11.85 1.30 4.18
CA ALA A 29 -11.13 1.76 3.00
C ALA A 29 -12.10 2.48 2.06
N GLU A 30 -11.68 3.65 1.56
CA GLU A 30 -12.45 4.34 0.53
C GLU A 30 -12.55 3.46 -0.72
N PRO A 31 -13.71 3.37 -1.39
CA PRO A 31 -13.86 2.57 -2.61
C PRO A 31 -12.89 2.95 -3.73
N SER A 32 -12.47 4.22 -3.78
CA SER A 32 -11.44 4.74 -4.70
C SER A 32 -10.05 4.14 -4.45
N SER A 33 -9.80 3.63 -3.25
CA SER A 33 -8.55 2.94 -2.87
C SER A 33 -8.55 1.46 -3.27
N ALA A 34 -9.64 0.96 -3.86
CA ALA A 34 -9.70 -0.39 -4.39
C ALA A 34 -8.84 -0.51 -5.64
N TYR A 35 -7.67 -1.10 -5.49
CA TYR A 35 -6.87 -1.54 -6.63
C TYR A 35 -7.49 -2.80 -7.22
N PRO A 36 -7.48 -2.96 -8.56
CA PRO A 36 -7.90 -4.22 -9.17
C PRO A 36 -7.06 -5.35 -8.60
N ALA A 37 -7.71 -6.50 -8.33
CA ALA A 37 -7.00 -7.69 -7.92
C ALA A 37 -5.88 -8.00 -8.93
N CYS A 38 -4.72 -8.41 -8.42
CA CYS A 38 -3.60 -8.82 -9.27
C CYS A 38 -4.05 -9.99 -10.15
N LYS A 39 -3.85 -9.86 -11.46
CA LYS A 39 -4.27 -10.86 -12.46
C LYS A 39 -3.15 -11.77 -12.91
N CYS A 40 -2.07 -11.91 -12.13
CA CYS A 40 -1.02 -12.86 -12.45
C CYS A 40 -1.48 -14.29 -12.15
N ASP A 41 -0.86 -15.26 -12.82
CA ASP A 41 -1.22 -16.68 -12.70
C ASP A 41 -1.15 -17.20 -11.26
N GLU A 42 -0.24 -16.66 -10.45
CA GLU A 42 -0.14 -16.99 -9.02
C GLU A 42 -1.37 -16.50 -8.23
N CYS A 43 -1.84 -15.28 -8.49
CA CYS A 43 -2.99 -14.70 -7.79
C CYS A 43 -4.34 -15.21 -8.30
N THR A 44 -4.40 -15.75 -9.52
CA THR A 44 -5.63 -16.31 -10.10
C THR A 44 -5.76 -17.83 -9.92
N ARG A 45 -4.75 -18.49 -9.33
CA ARG A 45 -4.79 -19.94 -9.11
C ARG A 45 -5.85 -20.28 -8.06
N PRO A 46 -6.81 -21.16 -8.36
CA PRO A 46 -7.80 -21.60 -7.37
C PRO A 46 -7.11 -22.44 -6.27
N SER A 47 -7.47 -22.16 -5.02
CA SER A 47 -6.98 -22.85 -3.81
C SER A 47 -7.68 -24.19 -3.56
#